data_AF-A0A2V3J0C9-F1
#
_entry.id   AF-A0A2V3J0C9-F1
#
_cell.length_a   1.000
_cell.length_b   1.000
_cell.length_c   1.000
_cell.angle_alpha   90.00
_cell.angle_beta   90.00
_cell.angle_gamma   90.00
#
_symmetry.space_group_name_H-M   'P 1'
#
loop_
_entity.id
_entity.type
_entity.pdbx_description
1 polymer ?
#
loop_
_entity_poly.entity_id
_entity_poly.type
_entity_poly.pdbx_seq_one_letter_code
_entity_poly.pdbx_strand_id
1 'polypeptide(L)'
;MANALPQAPDDLPPAPKFWGPFRPLFGGHTLFEAATSCFLPTFVVFVWRFVFSCFLLTTLVYFAVTGVYQFQFYSVWVHIGLAISFFALSMCSFVFLLQKEHRPESSRLAFASILLYQIFATATLFLDVVFWALLHEYDEAPSFAVVVQHAANLAMVVVDLLLALRIQFKLIYCVCFVLFTLTYLAFMWIRFAVTDSFVYDFTDYRQHAAAITVAYYIGTVAWAFAAAFVMFLISRLSRVPFVKVRSTFSKDGSPASHRNRYFAFV
;
A
#
# COMPACT_ATOMS: atom_id res chain seq x y z
N MET A 1 -58.16 7.97 -18.14
CA MET A 1 -57.00 8.80 -18.55
C MET A 1 -55.82 8.37 -17.71
N ALA A 2 -54.93 7.55 -18.28
CA ALA A 2 -53.74 7.04 -17.61
C ALA A 2 -52.58 8.01 -17.88
N ASN A 3 -52.04 8.62 -16.84
CA ASN A 3 -50.86 9.48 -16.97
C ASN A 3 -49.63 8.59 -17.18
N ALA A 4 -49.03 8.69 -18.35
CA ALA A 4 -47.76 8.05 -18.68
C ALA A 4 -46.65 8.62 -17.76
N LEU A 5 -45.86 7.72 -17.15
CA LEU A 5 -44.69 8.08 -16.36
C LEU A 5 -43.64 8.78 -17.24
N PRO A 6 -42.90 9.77 -16.71
CA PRO A 6 -41.82 10.42 -17.45
C PRO A 6 -40.72 9.39 -17.75
N GLN A 7 -40.39 9.22 -19.03
CA GLN A 7 -39.23 8.42 -19.43
C GLN A 7 -37.96 9.10 -18.90
N ALA A 8 -37.07 8.30 -18.30
CA ALA A 8 -35.76 8.76 -17.88
C ALA A 8 -34.92 9.15 -19.12
N PRO A 9 -34.07 10.18 -19.05
CA PRO A 9 -33.23 10.56 -20.19
C PRO A 9 -32.19 9.46 -20.46
N ASP A 10 -32.18 8.93 -21.69
CA ASP A 10 -31.24 7.92 -22.18
C ASP A 10 -29.80 8.46 -22.41
N ASP A 11 -29.53 9.71 -22.03
CA ASP A 11 -28.31 10.45 -22.39
C ASP A 11 -27.16 10.33 -21.37
N LEU A 12 -26.95 9.14 -20.78
CA LEU A 12 -25.66 8.86 -20.15
C LEU A 12 -24.67 8.46 -21.25
N PRO A 13 -23.56 9.20 -21.47
CA PRO A 13 -22.60 8.85 -22.49
C PRO A 13 -22.12 7.42 -22.25
N PRO A 14 -22.10 6.55 -23.28
CA PRO A 14 -21.65 5.18 -23.12
C PRO A 14 -20.22 5.21 -22.59
N ALA A 15 -19.99 4.53 -21.47
CA ALA A 15 -18.68 4.45 -20.86
C ALA A 15 -17.66 4.03 -21.93
N PRO A 16 -16.49 4.70 -22.03
CA PRO A 16 -15.55 4.47 -23.12
C PRO A 16 -15.15 2.99 -23.20
N LYS A 17 -15.52 2.34 -24.31
CA LYS A 17 -15.34 0.91 -24.61
C LYS A 17 -13.88 0.45 -24.73
N PHE A 18 -12.91 1.32 -24.46
CA PHE A 18 -11.51 1.10 -24.81
C PHE A 18 -10.72 0.19 -23.84
N TRP A 19 -11.35 -0.30 -22.78
CA TRP A 19 -10.69 -1.14 -21.77
C TRP A 19 -11.45 -2.45 -21.63
N GLY A 20 -11.05 -3.46 -22.42
CA GLY A 20 -11.65 -4.80 -22.47
C GLY A 20 -11.52 -5.62 -21.16
N PRO A 21 -11.46 -6.97 -21.22
CA PRO A 21 -11.53 -7.86 -20.04
C PRO A 21 -10.41 -7.66 -18.98
N PHE A 22 -9.41 -6.81 -19.26
CA PHE A 22 -8.28 -6.51 -18.40
C PHE A 22 -8.45 -5.26 -17.52
N ARG A 23 -9.57 -4.52 -17.61
CA ARG A 23 -9.89 -3.40 -16.72
C ARG A 23 -9.77 -3.71 -15.22
N PRO A 24 -10.23 -4.88 -14.69
CA PRO A 24 -10.04 -5.21 -13.28
C PRO A 24 -8.57 -5.51 -12.90
N LEU A 25 -7.70 -5.81 -13.87
CA LEU A 25 -6.29 -6.15 -13.66
C LEU A 25 -5.37 -4.91 -13.62
N PHE A 26 -5.61 -3.90 -14.47
CA PHE A 26 -4.65 -2.80 -14.68
C PHE A 26 -5.09 -1.39 -14.24
N GLY A 27 -6.35 -1.11 -13.90
CA GLY A 27 -6.66 0.25 -13.45
C GLY A 27 -8.11 0.66 -13.36
N GLY A 28 -8.33 1.68 -12.53
CA GLY A 28 -9.63 2.28 -12.19
C GLY A 28 -9.70 2.86 -10.78
N HIS A 29 -8.55 3.07 -10.10
CA HIS A 29 -8.59 3.64 -8.75
C HIS A 29 -9.05 5.09 -8.82
N THR A 30 -10.03 5.38 -7.98
CA THR A 30 -10.56 6.72 -7.85
C THR A 30 -9.76 7.48 -6.80
N LEU A 31 -9.75 8.81 -6.93
CA LEU A 31 -9.18 9.65 -5.89
C LEU A 31 -9.86 9.42 -4.54
N PHE A 32 -11.18 9.14 -4.56
CA PHE A 32 -11.96 8.77 -3.38
C PHE A 32 -11.41 7.55 -2.64
N GLU A 33 -11.06 6.48 -3.35
CA GLU A 33 -10.47 5.28 -2.74
C GLU A 33 -9.11 5.57 -2.09
N ALA A 34 -8.28 6.37 -2.74
CA ALA A 34 -6.97 6.74 -2.21
C ALA A 34 -7.07 7.72 -1.03
N ALA A 35 -8.04 8.64 -1.05
CA ALA A 35 -8.16 9.77 -0.13
C ALA A 35 -8.96 9.45 1.15
N THR A 36 -9.91 8.53 1.09
CA THR A 36 -10.89 8.32 2.18
C THR A 36 -10.60 7.08 3.01
N SER A 37 -11.20 7.03 4.20
CA SER A 37 -11.17 5.86 5.07
C SER A 37 -12.57 5.37 5.41
N CYS A 38 -12.66 4.17 5.99
CA CYS A 38 -13.93 3.65 6.53
C CYS A 38 -14.33 4.29 7.86
N PHE A 39 -13.36 4.78 8.64
CA PHE A 39 -13.55 5.10 10.06
C PHE A 39 -13.39 6.58 10.39
N LEU A 40 -12.55 7.29 9.63
CA LEU A 40 -12.16 8.67 9.90
C LEU A 40 -12.55 9.61 8.75
N PRO A 41 -12.87 10.88 9.05
CA PRO A 41 -13.05 11.91 8.03
C PRO A 41 -11.79 12.08 7.18
N THR A 42 -11.96 12.42 5.90
CA THR A 42 -10.84 12.58 4.94
C THR A 42 -9.77 13.57 5.42
N PHE A 43 -10.17 14.64 6.12
CA PHE A 43 -9.21 15.58 6.71
C PHE A 43 -8.31 14.94 7.76
N VAL A 44 -8.86 14.08 8.62
CA VAL A 44 -8.07 13.37 9.64
C VAL A 44 -7.13 12.36 8.99
N VAL A 45 -7.58 11.66 7.94
CA VAL A 45 -6.75 10.73 7.15
C VAL A 45 -5.60 11.48 6.47
N PHE A 46 -5.87 12.66 5.91
CA PHE A 46 -4.85 13.54 5.34
C PHE A 46 -3.78 13.90 6.38
N VAL A 47 -4.20 14.42 7.54
CA VAL A 47 -3.27 14.82 8.61
C VAL A 47 -2.45 13.63 9.10
N TRP A 48 -3.10 12.48 9.34
CA TRP A 48 -2.44 11.24 9.75
C TRP A 48 -1.31 10.85 8.79
N ARG A 49 -1.62 10.75 7.50
CA ARG A 49 -0.65 10.32 6.48
C ARG A 49 0.45 11.34 6.26
N PHE A 50 0.12 12.62 6.31
CA PHE A 50 1.09 13.71 6.17
C PHE A 50 2.07 13.71 7.35
N VAL A 51 1.57 13.70 8.58
CA VAL A 51 2.40 13.66 9.80
C VAL A 51 3.28 12.42 9.81
N PHE A 52 2.74 11.25 9.43
CA PHE A 52 3.54 10.03 9.39
C PHE A 52 4.61 10.07 8.29
N SER A 53 4.31 10.62 7.12
CA SER A 53 5.31 10.85 6.08
C SER A 53 6.43 11.77 6.56
N CYS A 54 6.09 12.87 7.25
CA CYS A 54 7.08 13.76 7.87
C CYS A 54 7.91 13.04 8.91
N PHE A 55 7.30 12.24 9.79
CA PHE A 55 8.02 11.43 10.78
C PHE A 55 9.01 10.47 10.12
N LEU A 56 8.61 9.73 9.08
CA LEU A 56 9.49 8.83 8.34
C LEU A 56 10.65 9.58 7.66
N LEU A 57 10.38 10.75 7.08
CA LEU A 57 11.40 11.56 6.44
C LEU A 57 12.40 12.12 7.47
N THR A 58 11.90 12.65 8.60
CA THR A 58 12.74 13.21 9.67
C THR A 58 13.60 12.13 10.31
N THR A 59 13.04 10.96 10.61
CA THR A 59 13.79 9.82 11.17
C THR A 59 14.85 9.32 10.19
N LEU A 60 14.54 9.29 8.89
CA LEU A 60 15.51 8.93 7.87
C LEU A 60 16.67 9.93 7.79
N VAL A 61 16.39 11.23 7.79
CA VAL A 61 17.43 12.27 7.80
C VAL A 61 18.27 12.18 9.08
N TYR A 62 17.62 12.01 10.24
CA TYR A 62 18.30 11.89 11.52
C TYR A 62 19.25 10.68 11.55
N PHE A 63 18.78 9.50 11.14
CA PHE A 63 19.60 8.29 11.12
C PHE A 63 20.67 8.29 10.02
N ALA A 64 20.43 8.97 8.90
CA ALA A 64 21.48 9.20 7.90
C ALA A 64 22.59 10.11 8.44
N VAL A 65 22.24 11.20 9.14
CA VAL A 65 23.21 12.15 9.71
C VAL A 65 23.99 11.54 10.87
N THR A 66 23.34 10.72 11.71
CA THR A 66 23.98 10.07 12.86
C THR A 66 24.73 8.78 12.50
N GLY A 67 24.70 8.36 11.23
CA GLY A 67 25.38 7.15 10.76
C GLY A 67 24.73 5.84 11.20
N VAL A 68 23.53 5.91 11.80
CA VAL A 68 22.76 4.74 12.24
C VAL A 68 22.19 3.97 11.04
N TYR A 69 21.83 4.68 9.96
CA TYR A 69 21.41 4.03 8.71
C TYR A 69 22.52 4.00 7.66
N GLN A 70 22.87 2.80 7.22
CA GLN A 70 23.62 2.59 5.99
C GLN A 70 22.62 2.45 4.82
N PHE A 71 22.72 3.33 3.82
CA PHE A 71 21.81 3.38 2.66
C PHE A 71 21.77 2.10 1.80
N GLN A 72 22.66 1.15 2.06
CA GLN A 72 22.72 -0.14 1.38
C GLN A 72 21.67 -1.16 1.85
N PHE A 73 21.03 -0.94 3.00
CA PHE A 73 20.12 -1.92 3.58
C PHE A 73 18.71 -1.89 2.97
N TYR A 74 18.11 -3.07 2.79
CA TYR A 74 16.72 -3.25 2.34
C TYR A 74 15.73 -2.39 3.13
N SER A 75 15.86 -2.42 4.45
CA SER A 75 15.03 -1.66 5.39
C SER A 75 15.02 -0.16 5.12
N VAL A 76 16.13 0.42 4.65
CA VAL A 76 16.20 1.84 4.29
C VAL A 76 15.37 2.12 3.04
N TRP A 77 15.45 1.26 2.02
CA TRP A 77 14.62 1.37 0.82
C TRP A 77 13.13 1.27 1.13
N VAL A 78 12.75 0.37 2.05
CA VAL A 78 11.37 0.26 2.54
C VAL A 78 10.94 1.53 3.27
N HIS A 79 11.79 2.09 4.14
CA HIS A 79 11.52 3.36 4.84
C HIS A 79 11.31 4.53 3.87
N ILE A 80 12.21 4.72 2.89
CA ILE A 80 12.10 5.75 1.86
C ILE A 80 10.79 5.58 1.09
N GLY A 81 10.52 4.35 0.67
CA GLY A 81 9.32 4.00 -0.08
C GLY A 81 8.04 4.27 0.70
N LEU A 82 8.00 3.94 1.99
CA LEU A 82 6.89 4.30 2.87
C LEU A 82 6.72 5.81 2.96
N ALA A 83 7.79 6.57 3.21
CA ALA A 83 7.71 8.03 3.34
C ALA A 83 7.08 8.65 2.08
N ILE A 84 7.56 8.24 0.90
CA ILE A 84 7.04 8.68 -0.40
C ILE A 84 5.58 8.25 -0.59
N SER A 85 5.24 7.01 -0.24
CA SER A 85 3.88 6.47 -0.41
C SER A 85 2.87 7.20 0.45
N PHE A 86 3.19 7.43 1.73
CA PHE A 86 2.35 8.18 2.64
C PHE A 86 2.20 9.64 2.22
N PHE A 87 3.28 10.26 1.71
CA PHE A 87 3.21 11.59 1.12
C PHE A 87 2.24 11.62 -0.07
N ALA A 88 2.40 10.69 -1.02
CA ALA A 88 1.58 10.62 -2.23
C ALA A 88 0.09 10.36 -1.92
N LEU A 89 -0.21 9.52 -0.92
CA LEU A 89 -1.58 9.32 -0.43
C LEU A 89 -2.13 10.55 0.33
N SER A 90 -1.28 11.27 1.07
CA SER A 90 -1.68 12.54 1.69
C SER A 90 -2.04 13.57 0.62
N MET A 91 -1.28 13.64 -0.48
CA MET A 91 -1.59 14.52 -1.62
C MET A 91 -2.89 14.11 -2.31
N CYS A 92 -3.18 12.81 -2.43
CA CYS A 92 -4.49 12.36 -2.92
C CYS A 92 -5.63 12.88 -2.02
N SER A 93 -5.43 12.82 -0.70
CA SER A 93 -6.40 13.29 0.29
C SER A 93 -6.59 14.79 0.23
N PHE A 94 -5.49 15.55 0.08
CA PHE A 94 -5.52 17.00 -0.08
C PHE A 94 -6.25 17.44 -1.35
N VAL A 95 -5.90 16.86 -2.50
CA VAL A 95 -6.58 17.15 -3.77
C VAL A 95 -8.06 16.82 -3.68
N PHE A 96 -8.42 15.70 -3.03
CA PHE A 96 -9.81 15.33 -2.82
C PHE A 96 -10.58 16.34 -1.96
N LEU A 97 -9.96 16.88 -0.90
CA LEU A 97 -10.57 17.93 -0.07
C LEU A 97 -10.79 19.25 -0.83
N LEU A 98 -9.93 19.57 -1.79
CA LEU A 98 -10.07 20.78 -2.63
C LEU A 98 -11.12 20.63 -3.74
N GLN A 99 -11.46 19.39 -4.12
CA GLN A 99 -12.45 19.15 -5.18
C GLN A 99 -13.87 19.41 -4.67
N LYS A 100 -14.46 20.53 -5.14
CA LYS A 100 -15.86 20.88 -4.87
C LYS A 100 -16.85 19.88 -5.45
N GLU A 101 -16.55 19.30 -6.62
CA GLU A 101 -17.31 18.21 -7.23
C GLU A 101 -16.57 16.89 -7.06
N HIS A 102 -17.17 15.98 -6.31
CA HIS A 102 -16.62 14.65 -6.07
C HIS A 102 -16.83 13.77 -7.31
N ARG A 103 -16.04 13.98 -8.36
CA ARG A 103 -16.11 13.17 -9.57
C ARG A 103 -15.33 11.87 -9.38
N PRO A 104 -15.96 10.69 -9.58
CA PRO A 104 -15.30 9.40 -9.50
C PRO A 104 -14.49 9.11 -10.76
N GLU A 105 -13.59 10.03 -11.14
CA GLU A 105 -12.70 9.81 -12.27
C GLU A 105 -11.46 9.04 -11.82
N SER A 106 -11.04 8.10 -12.66
CA SER A 106 -9.80 7.36 -12.44
C SER A 106 -8.62 8.34 -12.46
N SER A 107 -7.91 8.43 -11.35
CA SER A 107 -6.77 9.33 -11.23
C SER A 107 -5.46 8.54 -11.38
N ARG A 108 -4.59 8.97 -12.30
CA ARG A 108 -3.24 8.41 -12.43
C ARG A 108 -2.44 8.58 -11.14
N LEU A 109 -2.63 9.71 -10.46
CA LEU A 109 -2.04 9.95 -9.15
C LEU A 109 -2.53 8.93 -8.13
N ALA A 110 -3.85 8.71 -8.04
CA ALA A 110 -4.40 7.72 -7.11
C ALA A 110 -3.87 6.31 -7.40
N PHE A 111 -3.81 5.92 -8.68
CA PHE A 111 -3.22 4.63 -9.07
C PHE A 111 -1.75 4.52 -8.65
N ALA A 112 -0.91 5.51 -8.96
CA ALA A 112 0.51 5.49 -8.63
C ALA A 112 0.74 5.49 -7.11
N SER A 113 0.00 6.31 -6.36
CA SER A 113 0.09 6.38 -4.90
C SER A 113 -0.31 5.06 -4.25
N ILE A 114 -1.40 4.44 -4.71
CA ILE A 114 -1.84 3.13 -4.21
C ILE A 114 -0.82 2.05 -4.57
N LEU A 115 -0.31 2.05 -5.81
CA LEU A 115 0.69 1.09 -6.25
C LEU A 115 1.94 1.13 -5.34
N LEU A 116 2.51 2.32 -5.14
CA LEU A 116 3.67 2.52 -4.27
C LEU A 116 3.35 2.07 -2.85
N TYR A 117 2.23 2.55 -2.29
CA TYR A 117 1.80 2.19 -0.96
C TYR A 117 1.67 0.68 -0.77
N GLN A 118 1.05 -0.03 -1.71
CA GLN A 118 0.87 -1.47 -1.59
C GLN A 118 2.19 -2.24 -1.65
N ILE A 119 3.14 -1.81 -2.48
CA ILE A 119 4.49 -2.41 -2.53
C ILE A 119 5.17 -2.26 -1.17
N PHE A 120 5.24 -1.02 -0.66
CA PHE A 120 6.03 -0.74 0.54
C PHE A 120 5.32 -1.18 1.82
N ALA A 121 4.00 -1.08 1.92
CA ALA A 121 3.26 -1.64 3.05
C ALA A 121 3.44 -3.17 3.13
N THR A 122 3.39 -3.87 1.98
CA THR A 122 3.66 -5.32 1.95
C THR A 122 5.11 -5.63 2.34
N ALA A 123 6.07 -4.83 1.86
CA ALA A 123 7.47 -4.96 2.25
C ALA A 123 7.66 -4.79 3.76
N THR A 124 7.04 -3.78 4.37
CA THR A 124 7.11 -3.52 5.82
C THR A 124 6.48 -4.63 6.63
N LEU A 125 5.31 -5.15 6.21
CA LEU A 125 4.62 -6.21 6.93
C LEU A 125 5.39 -7.53 6.94
N PHE A 126 6.00 -7.90 5.81
CA PHE A 126 6.51 -9.26 5.61
C PHE A 126 8.02 -9.34 5.48
N LEU A 127 8.65 -8.44 4.73
CA LEU A 127 10.09 -8.53 4.47
C LEU A 127 10.90 -7.79 5.51
N ASP A 128 10.49 -6.61 5.94
CA ASP A 128 11.24 -5.83 6.94
C ASP A 128 11.37 -6.59 8.26
N VAL A 129 10.34 -7.32 8.69
CA VAL A 129 10.36 -8.18 9.89
C VAL A 129 11.32 -9.37 9.73
N VAL A 130 11.31 -10.04 8.57
CA VAL A 130 12.19 -11.19 8.31
C VAL A 130 13.64 -10.76 8.18
N PHE A 131 13.89 -9.65 7.50
CA PHE A 131 15.22 -9.04 7.42
C PHE A 131 15.78 -8.73 8.81
N TRP A 132 14.94 -8.21 9.70
CA TRP A 132 15.34 -7.92 11.06
C TRP A 132 15.65 -9.16 11.90
N ALA A 133 14.80 -10.20 11.79
CA ALA A 133 15.03 -11.46 12.48
C ALA A 133 16.35 -12.11 12.04
N LEU A 134 16.65 -12.08 10.73
CA LEU A 134 17.90 -12.60 10.19
C LEU A 134 19.10 -11.73 10.57
N LEU A 135 18.98 -10.40 10.52
CA LEU A 135 20.05 -9.48 10.93
C LEU A 135 20.41 -9.65 12.40
N HIS A 136 19.44 -9.92 13.28
CA HIS A 136 19.73 -10.17 14.70
C HIS A 136 20.58 -11.44 14.92
N GLU A 137 20.43 -12.47 14.08
CA GLU A 137 21.16 -13.73 14.23
C GLU A 137 22.62 -13.64 13.72
N TYR A 138 22.88 -12.76 12.74
CA TYR A 138 24.16 -12.74 12.03
C TYR A 138 24.95 -11.41 12.09
N ASP A 139 24.34 -10.30 12.50
CA ASP A 139 25.01 -9.00 12.72
C ASP A 139 24.92 -8.58 14.20
N GLU A 140 25.75 -7.61 14.62
CA GLU A 140 25.72 -7.02 15.97
C GLU A 140 24.28 -6.64 16.36
N ALA A 141 23.92 -6.94 17.62
CA ALA A 141 22.57 -6.74 18.12
C ALA A 141 22.08 -5.31 17.81
N PRO A 142 21.00 -5.15 17.05
CA PRO A 142 20.54 -3.85 16.59
C PRO A 142 20.17 -2.95 17.76
N SER A 143 20.52 -1.66 17.67
CA SER A 143 20.25 -0.70 18.74
C SER A 143 18.76 -0.59 19.05
N PHE A 144 18.42 -0.32 20.31
CA PHE A 144 17.03 -0.13 20.76
C PHE A 144 16.27 0.91 19.91
N ALA A 145 16.93 1.99 19.49
CA ALA A 145 16.33 3.01 18.65
C ALA A 145 15.87 2.46 17.29
N VAL A 146 16.65 1.55 16.70
CA VAL A 146 16.30 0.89 15.43
C VAL A 146 15.14 -0.07 15.67
N VAL A 147 15.16 -0.90 16.72
CA VAL A 147 14.03 -1.80 17.08
C VAL A 147 12.72 -1.01 17.13
N VAL A 148 12.72 0.07 17.92
CA VAL A 148 11.52 0.88 18.18
C VAL A 148 11.03 1.54 16.89
N GLN A 149 11.94 2.01 16.03
CA GLN A 149 11.56 2.59 14.75
C GLN A 149 10.83 1.58 13.85
N HIS A 150 11.35 0.36 13.72
CA HIS A 150 10.71 -0.66 12.90
C HIS A 150 9.36 -1.09 13.46
N ALA A 151 9.28 -1.27 14.79
CA ALA A 151 8.02 -1.56 15.46
C ALA A 151 6.99 -0.43 15.25
N ALA A 152 7.42 0.83 15.34
CA ALA A 152 6.59 1.99 15.08
C ALA A 152 6.11 2.00 13.62
N ASN A 153 6.99 1.79 12.65
CA ASN A 153 6.60 1.73 11.25
C ASN A 153 5.59 0.62 10.96
N LEU A 154 5.83 -0.57 11.51
CA LEU A 154 4.91 -1.69 11.37
C LEU A 154 3.53 -1.36 11.95
N ALA A 155 3.49 -0.82 13.17
CA ALA A 155 2.25 -0.41 13.81
C ALA A 155 1.50 0.65 12.98
N MET A 156 2.21 1.65 12.46
CA MET A 156 1.63 2.72 11.67
C MET A 156 1.10 2.22 10.31
N VAL A 157 1.81 1.29 9.65
CA VAL A 157 1.35 0.64 8.42
C VAL A 157 0.11 -0.20 8.70
N VAL A 158 0.08 -0.98 9.78
CA VAL A 158 -1.10 -1.76 10.18
C VAL A 158 -2.31 -0.83 10.42
N VAL A 159 -2.11 0.25 11.17
CA VAL A 159 -3.17 1.25 11.41
C VAL A 159 -3.66 1.86 10.09
N ASP A 160 -2.76 2.28 9.20
CA ASP A 160 -3.18 2.87 7.93
C ASP A 160 -3.88 1.84 7.02
N LEU A 161 -3.48 0.56 7.01
CA LEU A 161 -4.18 -0.49 6.28
C LEU A 161 -5.60 -0.70 6.79
N LEU A 162 -5.82 -0.60 8.11
CA LEU A 162 -7.15 -0.63 8.71
C LEU A 162 -7.98 0.60 8.31
N LEU A 163 -7.37 1.78 8.25
CA LEU A 163 -8.05 2.98 7.73
C LEU A 163 -8.36 2.85 6.23
N ALA A 164 -7.44 2.21 5.49
CA ALA A 164 -7.46 2.07 4.05
C ALA A 164 -8.13 0.77 3.57
N LEU A 165 -8.99 0.13 4.36
CA LEU A 165 -9.69 -1.11 4.00
C LEU A 165 -10.48 -1.03 2.68
N ARG A 166 -10.79 0.18 2.19
CA ARG A 166 -11.41 0.41 0.88
C ARG A 166 -10.47 0.18 -0.30
N ILE A 167 -9.17 0.30 -0.09
CA ILE A 167 -8.16 0.14 -1.14
C ILE A 167 -8.10 -1.34 -1.52
N GLN A 168 -8.43 -1.61 -2.77
CA GLN A 168 -8.40 -2.97 -3.29
C GLN A 168 -6.99 -3.39 -3.67
N PHE A 169 -6.48 -4.47 -3.08
CA PHE A 169 -5.27 -5.13 -3.57
C PHE A 169 -5.59 -5.86 -4.87
N LYS A 170 -4.85 -5.56 -5.94
CA LYS A 170 -4.98 -6.17 -7.27
C LYS A 170 -3.75 -7.04 -7.56
N LEU A 171 -3.90 -7.97 -8.50
CA LEU A 171 -2.81 -8.86 -8.92
C LEU A 171 -1.57 -8.07 -9.39
N ILE A 172 -1.77 -6.93 -10.07
CA ILE A 172 -0.67 -6.07 -10.51
C ILE A 172 0.23 -5.62 -9.35
N TYR A 173 -0.32 -5.40 -8.16
CA TYR A 173 0.48 -5.02 -6.99
C TYR A 173 1.32 -6.18 -6.46
N CYS A 174 0.80 -7.40 -6.56
CA CYS A 174 1.56 -8.63 -6.25
C CYS A 174 2.78 -8.72 -7.18
N VAL A 175 2.53 -8.56 -8.49
CA VAL A 175 3.57 -8.62 -9.52
C VAL A 175 4.60 -7.51 -9.29
N CYS A 176 4.17 -6.27 -9.09
CA CYS A 176 5.08 -5.15 -8.85
C CYS A 176 5.89 -5.31 -7.54
N PHE A 177 5.31 -5.87 -6.49
CA PHE A 177 6.04 -6.16 -5.25
C PHE A 177 7.12 -7.24 -5.47
N VAL A 178 6.80 -8.32 -6.19
CA VAL A 178 7.80 -9.35 -6.56
C VAL A 178 8.90 -8.74 -7.43
N LEU A 179 8.54 -7.93 -8.43
CA LEU A 179 9.52 -7.24 -9.28
C LEU A 179 10.39 -6.26 -8.49
N PHE A 180 9.83 -5.54 -7.52
CA PHE A 180 10.60 -4.71 -6.59
C PHE A 180 11.64 -5.53 -5.82
N THR A 181 11.23 -6.67 -5.25
CA THR A 181 12.15 -7.57 -4.53
C THR A 181 13.25 -8.11 -5.44
N LEU A 182 12.92 -8.55 -6.67
CA LEU A 182 13.92 -9.00 -7.63
C LEU A 182 14.88 -7.88 -8.03
N THR A 183 14.39 -6.67 -8.20
CA THR A 183 15.21 -5.49 -8.51
C THR A 183 16.18 -5.18 -7.38
N TYR A 184 15.72 -5.29 -6.13
CA TYR A 184 16.58 -5.13 -4.96
C TYR A 184 17.70 -6.18 -4.92
N LEU A 185 17.37 -7.46 -5.12
CA LEU A 185 18.37 -8.53 -5.14
C LEU A 185 19.36 -8.38 -6.30
N ALA A 186 18.89 -7.94 -7.47
CA ALA A 186 19.76 -7.62 -8.59
C ALA A 186 20.70 -6.44 -8.26
N PHE A 187 20.20 -5.41 -7.58
CA PHE A 187 21.01 -4.28 -7.13
C PHE A 187 22.10 -4.70 -6.14
N MET A 188 21.78 -5.59 -5.18
CA MET A 188 22.79 -6.17 -4.28
C MET A 188 23.93 -6.84 -5.06
N TRP A 189 23.58 -7.62 -6.09
CA TRP A 189 24.57 -8.30 -6.91
C TRP A 189 25.42 -7.34 -7.75
N ILE A 190 24.79 -6.34 -8.37
CA ILE A 190 25.49 -5.29 -9.11
C ILE A 190 26.46 -4.55 -8.20
N ARG A 191 26.04 -4.21 -6.97
CA ARG A 191 26.93 -3.57 -5.98
C ARG A 191 28.13 -4.46 -5.69
N PHE A 192 27.93 -5.73 -5.37
CA PHE A 192 29.03 -6.66 -5.14
C PHE A 192 30.00 -6.70 -6.32
N ALA A 193 29.50 -6.77 -7.55
CA ALA A 193 30.33 -6.77 -8.75
C ALA A 193 31.16 -5.47 -8.92
N VAL A 194 30.71 -4.35 -8.36
CA VAL A 194 31.38 -3.04 -8.45
C VAL A 194 32.30 -2.77 -7.27
N THR A 195 31.91 -3.15 -6.05
CA THR A 195 32.62 -2.79 -4.81
C THR A 195 33.43 -3.93 -4.20
N ASP A 196 33.29 -5.15 -4.76
CA ASP A 196 33.82 -6.40 -4.21
C ASP A 196 33.39 -6.67 -2.75
N SER A 197 32.28 -6.07 -2.32
CA SER A 197 31.77 -6.16 -0.96
C SER A 197 30.28 -6.51 -0.94
N PHE A 198 29.90 -7.41 -0.04
CA PHE A 198 28.50 -7.77 0.17
C PHE A 198 27.77 -6.67 0.94
N VAL A 199 26.44 -6.62 0.79
CA VAL A 199 25.60 -5.68 1.55
C VAL A 199 25.43 -6.17 2.99
N TYR A 200 25.40 -7.49 3.16
CA TYR A 200 25.26 -8.18 4.43
C TYR A 200 26.38 -9.19 4.58
N ASP A 201 27.00 -9.25 5.75
CA ASP A 201 28.15 -10.12 5.99
C ASP A 201 27.77 -11.59 5.85
N PHE A 202 26.58 -12.00 6.33
CA PHE A 202 26.07 -13.37 6.16
C PHE A 202 25.81 -13.80 4.71
N THR A 203 25.75 -12.85 3.77
CA THR A 203 25.65 -13.16 2.34
C THR A 203 27.00 -13.39 1.67
N ASP A 204 28.11 -13.10 2.37
CA ASP A 204 29.46 -13.32 1.86
C ASP A 204 29.80 -14.81 1.83
N TYR A 205 29.75 -15.40 0.64
CA TYR A 205 30.09 -16.80 0.40
C TYR A 205 31.59 -17.09 0.57
N ARG A 206 32.44 -16.07 0.73
CA ARG A 206 33.88 -16.23 1.02
C ARG A 206 34.11 -16.48 2.50
N GLN A 207 33.25 -15.93 3.35
CA GLN A 207 33.33 -16.04 4.82
C GLN A 207 32.38 -17.11 5.36
N HIS A 208 31.25 -17.32 4.69
CA HIS A 208 30.22 -18.28 5.07
C HIS A 208 29.98 -19.32 3.97
N ALA A 209 29.24 -20.38 4.29
CA ALA A 209 28.90 -21.40 3.30
C ALA A 209 28.04 -20.80 2.17
N ALA A 210 28.40 -21.05 0.90
CA ALA A 210 27.63 -20.59 -0.26
C ALA A 210 26.15 -20.98 -0.24
N ALA A 211 25.81 -22.07 0.46
CA ALA A 211 24.44 -22.49 0.71
C ALA A 211 23.61 -21.43 1.46
N ILE A 212 24.21 -20.67 2.39
CA ILE A 212 23.55 -19.60 3.16
C ILE A 212 23.20 -18.44 2.23
N THR A 213 24.15 -17.99 1.40
CA THR A 213 23.92 -16.96 0.40
C THR A 213 22.78 -17.36 -0.55
N VAL A 214 22.83 -18.57 -1.12
CA VAL A 214 21.77 -19.08 -2.01
C VAL A 214 20.43 -19.18 -1.31
N ALA A 215 20.41 -19.70 -0.07
CA ALA A 215 19.20 -19.80 0.74
C ALA A 215 18.58 -18.41 1.00
N TYR A 216 19.40 -17.38 1.23
CA TYR A 216 18.91 -16.02 1.38
C TYR A 216 18.26 -15.48 0.09
N TYR A 217 18.90 -15.62 -1.07
CA TYR A 217 18.34 -15.13 -2.34
C TYR A 217 17.04 -15.85 -2.70
N ILE A 218 17.05 -17.20 -2.67
CA ILE A 218 15.87 -18.01 -3.00
C ILE A 218 14.78 -17.81 -1.94
N GLY A 219 15.14 -17.80 -0.67
CA GLY A 219 14.23 -17.61 0.46
C GLY A 219 13.53 -16.25 0.39
N THR A 220 14.26 -15.17 0.09
CA THR A 220 13.69 -13.82 -0.06
C THR A 220 12.68 -13.76 -1.21
N VAL A 221 12.98 -14.38 -2.35
CA VAL A 221 12.04 -14.45 -3.49
C VAL A 221 10.81 -15.29 -3.15
N ALA A 222 11.01 -16.48 -2.58
CA ALA A 222 9.91 -17.35 -2.16
C ALA A 222 9.00 -16.68 -1.14
N TRP A 223 9.58 -15.96 -0.17
CA TRP A 223 8.85 -15.18 0.82
C TRP A 223 8.09 -14.01 0.20
N ALA A 224 8.68 -13.33 -0.80
CA ALA A 224 7.96 -12.27 -1.52
C ALA A 224 6.72 -12.81 -2.26
N PHE A 225 6.80 -14.00 -2.87
CA PHE A 225 5.63 -14.66 -3.46
C PHE A 225 4.59 -15.02 -2.39
N ALA A 226 5.02 -15.57 -1.25
CA ALA A 226 4.13 -15.90 -0.15
C ALA A 226 3.40 -14.66 0.41
N ALA A 227 4.15 -13.58 0.66
CA ALA A 227 3.61 -12.30 1.13
C ALA A 227 2.61 -11.69 0.13
N ALA A 228 2.96 -11.68 -1.16
CA ALA A 228 2.07 -11.22 -2.22
C ALA A 228 0.77 -12.03 -2.28
N PHE A 229 0.87 -13.36 -2.15
CA PHE A 229 -0.27 -14.26 -2.13
C PHE A 229 -1.16 -14.02 -0.90
N VAL A 230 -0.57 -13.86 0.29
CA VAL A 230 -1.30 -13.55 1.53
C VAL A 230 -2.04 -12.21 1.39
N MET A 231 -1.38 -11.16 0.90
CA MET A 231 -2.01 -9.85 0.68
C MET A 231 -3.16 -9.92 -0.34
N PHE A 232 -2.98 -10.70 -1.41
CA PHE A 232 -4.04 -10.96 -2.37
C PHE A 232 -5.23 -11.68 -1.72
N LEU A 233 -4.97 -12.69 -0.88
CA LEU A 233 -6.01 -13.43 -0.17
C LEU A 233 -6.76 -12.54 0.82
N ILE A 234 -6.06 -11.75 1.62
CA ILE A 234 -6.66 -10.76 2.55
C ILE A 234 -7.58 -9.80 1.79
N SER A 235 -7.12 -9.29 0.65
CA SER A 235 -7.93 -8.41 -0.23
C SER A 235 -9.14 -9.10 -0.85
N ARG A 236 -9.10 -10.42 -1.05
CA ARG A 236 -10.27 -11.18 -1.52
C ARG A 236 -11.25 -11.43 -0.39
N LEU A 237 -10.77 -11.74 0.81
CA LEU A 237 -11.60 -11.98 2.00
C LEU A 237 -12.25 -10.69 2.53
N SER A 238 -11.56 -9.56 2.47
CA SER A 238 -12.11 -8.25 2.88
C SER A 238 -13.27 -7.76 1.99
N ARG A 239 -13.46 -8.38 0.81
CA ARG A 239 -14.58 -8.11 -0.10
C ARG A 239 -15.87 -8.85 0.27
N VAL A 240 -15.86 -9.73 1.27
CA VAL A 240 -17.11 -10.33 1.77
C VAL A 240 -17.94 -9.18 2.35
N PRO A 241 -19.12 -8.87 1.77
CA PRO A 241 -19.86 -7.66 2.13
C PRO A 241 -20.45 -7.82 3.53
N PHE A 242 -19.74 -7.33 4.54
CA PHE A 242 -20.27 -7.19 5.90
C PHE A 242 -21.35 -6.09 5.98
N VAL A 243 -21.43 -5.21 4.97
CA VAL A 243 -22.41 -4.13 4.91
C VAL A 243 -23.36 -4.37 3.74
N LYS A 244 -24.45 -5.12 3.98
CA LYS A 244 -25.63 -5.05 3.11
C LYS A 244 -26.25 -3.66 3.29
N VAL A 245 -26.13 -2.81 2.28
CA VAL A 245 -26.97 -1.59 2.19
C VAL A 245 -28.41 -2.06 2.15
N ARG A 246 -29.12 -1.98 3.27
CA ARG A 246 -30.56 -2.22 3.32
C ARG A 246 -31.21 -1.02 2.66
N SER A 247 -31.54 -1.14 1.38
CA SER A 247 -32.47 -0.18 0.77
C SER A 247 -33.80 -0.36 1.48
N THR A 248 -34.10 0.51 2.44
CA THR A 248 -35.47 0.75 2.86
C THR A 248 -36.18 1.37 1.67
N PHE A 249 -36.72 0.52 0.80
CA PHE A 249 -37.81 0.93 -0.08
C PHE A 249 -38.93 1.41 0.84
N SER A 250 -39.23 2.70 0.76
CA SER A 250 -40.49 3.21 1.27
C SER A 250 -41.61 2.39 0.63
N LYS A 251 -42.54 1.85 1.44
CA LYS A 251 -43.71 1.10 0.96
C LYS A 251 -44.60 1.95 0.03
N ASP A 252 -44.39 3.26 -0.03
CA ASP A 252 -45.29 4.20 -0.69
C ASP A 252 -44.85 4.56 -2.12
N GLY A 253 -43.85 3.88 -2.70
CA GLY A 253 -43.44 4.09 -4.10
C GLY A 253 -42.89 5.49 -4.40
N SER A 254 -42.77 6.36 -3.39
CA SER A 254 -42.13 7.67 -3.52
C SER A 254 -40.61 7.50 -3.48
N PRO A 255 -39.86 8.19 -4.35
CA PRO A 255 -38.40 8.21 -4.27
C PRO A 255 -38.03 8.79 -2.89
N ALA A 256 -37.48 7.95 -2.03
CA ALA A 256 -36.98 8.37 -0.73
C ALA A 256 -36.02 9.54 -0.98
N SER A 257 -36.41 10.72 -0.48
CA SER A 257 -35.62 11.93 -0.63
C SER A 257 -34.18 11.60 -0.20
N HIS A 258 -33.23 12.06 -1.01
CA HIS A 258 -31.80 11.69 -1.02
C HIS A 258 -31.04 11.91 0.30
N ARG A 259 -31.71 12.21 1.42
CA ARG A 259 -31.10 12.80 2.60
C ARG A 259 -30.58 11.86 3.66
N ASN A 260 -30.94 10.58 3.70
CA ASN A 260 -30.47 9.69 4.78
C ASN A 260 -30.27 8.24 4.31
N ARG A 261 -29.10 7.96 3.73
CA ARG A 261 -28.57 6.59 3.71
C ARG A 261 -27.68 6.43 4.94
N TYR A 262 -28.25 5.94 6.03
CA TYR A 262 -27.45 5.50 7.17
C TYR A 262 -26.78 4.17 6.81
N PHE A 263 -25.45 4.13 6.94
CA PHE A 263 -24.71 2.88 6.91
C PHE A 263 -24.89 2.21 8.27
N ALA A 264 -25.62 1.09 8.31
CA ALA A 264 -25.61 0.21 9.48
C ALA A 264 -24.36 -0.67 9.39
N PHE A 265 -23.46 -0.54 10.36
CA PHE A 265 -22.44 -1.54 10.64
C PHE A 265 -23.13 -2.69 11.36
N VAL A 266 -22.97 -3.92 10.86
CA VAL A 266 -23.32 -5.17 11.56
C VAL A 266 -22.07 -5.72 12.18
#